data_AF-A0A965B8U9-F1
#
_entry.id   AF-A0A965B8U9-F1
#
_cell.length_a   1.000
_cell.length_b   1.000
_cell.length_c   1.000
_cell.angle_alpha   90.00
_cell.angle_beta   90.00
_cell.angle_gamma   90.00
#
_symmetry.space_group_name_H-M   'P 1'
#
loop_
_entity.id
_entity.type
_entity.pdbx_description
1 polymer ?
#
loop_
_entity_poly.entity_id
_entity_poly.type
_entity_poly.pdbx_seq_one_letter_code
_entity_poly.pdbx_strand_id
1 'polypeptide(L)'
;MASVGSAVVPATTVWHQFRRYLRLYGAVARYCLARDLEYRTNMVFNLFREGFYAGLQVMFVNLIYLNVKSVGDWSSDQMLVLMGSYTIVTNLTYCLFWETMTGLSSLVNTGELDLVLTKPVNGQFLVSVRRIAFMNLAPVTFGFVIVSYGISRLGVQPGLADILGYLVLCGCGVALCYAMWFSSVLLVFWTGRMQNIAAVFEPVVSMARVPTDVLRGPIRLAFTFVIPLAFAGTVPARALLGVGETWHLPFAIVAAIGAVFASNRLWNRALREYSSASS
;
A
#
# COMPACT_ATOMS: atom_id res chain seq x y z
N MET A 1 -4.12 43.83 0.56
CA MET A 1 -4.99 42.86 1.25
C MET A 1 -6.19 42.58 0.34
N ALA A 2 -6.13 41.52 -0.47
CA ALA A 2 -7.26 41.07 -1.27
C ALA A 2 -7.57 39.64 -0.82
N SER A 3 -8.74 39.47 -0.19
CA SER A 3 -9.27 38.19 0.26
C SER A 3 -9.54 37.30 -0.94
N VAL A 4 -8.74 36.25 -1.12
CA VAL A 4 -9.05 35.15 -2.03
C VAL A 4 -10.22 34.39 -1.43
N GLY A 5 -11.42 34.73 -1.88
CA GLY A 5 -12.63 33.97 -1.58
C GLY A 5 -12.45 32.54 -2.08
N SER A 6 -12.65 31.58 -1.18
CA SER A 6 -12.71 30.16 -1.49
C SER A 6 -13.92 29.91 -2.40
N ALA A 7 -13.70 29.96 -3.72
CA ALA A 7 -14.71 29.59 -4.69
C ALA A 7 -15.06 28.11 -4.50
N VAL A 8 -16.28 27.85 -4.03
CA VAL A 8 -16.84 26.51 -3.93
C VAL A 8 -16.92 25.95 -5.35
N VAL A 9 -16.06 24.98 -5.67
CA VAL A 9 -16.03 24.33 -6.97
C VAL A 9 -17.35 23.58 -7.18
N PRO A 10 -18.08 23.78 -8.30
CA PRO A 10 -19.33 23.09 -8.55
C PRO A 10 -19.16 21.57 -8.56
N ALA A 11 -20.10 20.83 -7.97
CA ALA A 11 -20.05 19.36 -7.92
C ALA A 11 -19.96 18.70 -9.32
N THR A 12 -20.50 19.35 -10.35
CA THR A 12 -20.38 18.91 -11.75
C THR A 12 -18.93 18.96 -12.24
N THR A 13 -18.18 20.00 -11.90
CA THR A 13 -16.76 20.14 -12.23
C THR A 13 -15.91 19.06 -11.53
N VAL A 14 -16.22 18.74 -10.28
CA VAL A 14 -15.55 17.66 -9.52
C VAL A 14 -15.78 16.31 -10.18
N TRP A 15 -17.01 16.00 -10.58
CA TRP A 15 -17.35 14.75 -11.27
C TRP A 15 -16.64 14.63 -12.62
N HIS A 16 -16.57 15.71 -13.40
CA HIS A 16 -15.84 15.73 -14.66
C HIS A 16 -14.34 15.50 -14.47
N GLN A 17 -13.74 16.12 -13.45
CA GLN A 17 -12.34 15.90 -13.09
C GLN A 17 -12.11 14.44 -12.64
N PHE A 18 -12.95 13.91 -11.75
CA PHE A 18 -12.85 12.53 -11.29
C PHE A 18 -12.92 11.52 -12.45
N ARG A 19 -13.89 11.68 -13.36
CA ARG A 19 -13.99 10.83 -14.57
C ARG A 19 -12.76 10.96 -15.47
N ARG A 20 -12.18 12.15 -15.60
CA ARG A 20 -10.94 12.36 -16.37
C ARG A 20 -9.78 11.59 -15.74
N TYR A 21 -9.63 11.63 -14.42
CA TYR A 21 -8.58 10.89 -13.69
C TYR A 21 -8.76 9.38 -13.81
N LEU A 22 -10.00 8.88 -13.65
CA LEU A 22 -10.31 7.46 -13.85
C LEU A 22 -10.04 7.00 -15.29
N ARG A 23 -10.42 7.79 -16.30
CA ARG A 23 -10.13 7.47 -17.71
C ARG A 23 -8.63 7.43 -17.99
N LEU A 24 -7.88 8.38 -17.43
CA LEU A 24 -6.42 8.41 -17.56
C LEU A 24 -5.80 7.17 -16.91
N TYR A 25 -6.22 6.85 -15.69
CA TYR A 25 -5.76 5.66 -14.98
C TYR A 25 -6.11 4.37 -15.73
N GLY A 26 -7.33 4.25 -16.25
CA GLY A 26 -7.74 3.12 -17.07
C GLY A 26 -6.97 3.01 -18.39
N ALA A 27 -6.53 4.12 -18.99
CA ALA A 27 -5.66 4.10 -20.16
C ALA A 27 -4.25 3.59 -19.81
N VAL A 28 -3.66 4.07 -18.71
CA VAL A 28 -2.36 3.59 -18.20
C VAL A 28 -2.45 2.10 -17.86
N ALA A 29 -3.49 1.68 -17.16
CA ALA A 29 -3.72 0.29 -16.80
C ALA A 29 -3.78 -0.63 -18.01
N ARG A 30 -4.52 -0.25 -19.07
CA ARG A 30 -4.56 -1.03 -20.32
C ARG A 30 -3.20 -1.12 -21.00
N TYR A 31 -2.45 -0.03 -21.04
CA TYR A 31 -1.11 -0.02 -21.63
C TYR A 31 -0.13 -0.91 -20.85
N CYS A 32 -0.07 -0.77 -19.52
CA CYS A 32 0.77 -1.59 -18.66
C CYS A 32 0.38 -3.07 -18.75
N LEU A 33 -0.92 -3.39 -18.81
CA LEU A 33 -1.39 -4.75 -18.95
C LEU A 33 -0.98 -5.34 -20.31
N ALA A 34 -1.11 -4.58 -21.40
CA ALA A 34 -0.69 -5.04 -22.73
C ALA A 34 0.82 -5.33 -22.78
N ARG A 35 1.65 -4.43 -22.20
CA ARG A 35 3.09 -4.63 -22.04
C ARG A 35 3.42 -5.90 -21.27
N ASP A 36 2.72 -6.13 -20.15
CA ASP A 36 2.97 -7.27 -19.28
C ASP A 36 2.52 -8.61 -19.92
N LEU A 37 1.44 -8.58 -20.72
CA LEU A 37 0.94 -9.75 -21.47
C LEU A 37 1.77 -10.11 -22.70
N GLU A 38 2.59 -9.19 -23.21
CA GLU A 38 3.53 -9.45 -24.30
C GLU A 38 4.59 -10.49 -23.88
N TYR A 39 5.08 -10.37 -22.64
CA TYR A 39 6.09 -11.27 -22.08
C TYR A 39 5.47 -12.44 -21.30
N ARG A 40 4.67 -13.27 -21.97
CA ARG A 40 3.93 -14.40 -21.37
C ARG A 40 4.80 -15.34 -20.54
N THR A 41 6.01 -15.66 -21.03
CA THR A 41 6.97 -16.52 -20.32
C THR A 41 7.35 -15.91 -18.98
N ASN A 42 7.62 -14.61 -18.93
CA ASN A 42 7.93 -13.90 -17.69
C ASN A 42 6.74 -13.92 -16.72
N MET A 43 5.52 -13.76 -17.22
CA MET A 43 4.31 -13.84 -16.40
C MET A 43 4.13 -15.22 -15.76
N VAL A 44 4.36 -16.30 -16.52
CA VAL A 44 4.26 -17.68 -16.01
C VAL A 44 5.33 -17.94 -14.95
N PHE A 45 6.60 -17.58 -15.22
CA PHE A 45 7.66 -17.70 -14.22
C PHE A 45 7.40 -16.88 -12.96
N ASN A 46 6.85 -15.67 -13.10
CA ASN A 46 6.45 -14.84 -11.98
C ASN A 46 5.33 -15.54 -11.17
N LEU A 47 4.31 -16.08 -11.82
CA LEU A 47 3.24 -16.82 -11.12
C LEU A 47 3.80 -18.02 -10.33
N PHE A 48 4.71 -18.79 -10.91
CA PHE A 48 5.37 -19.90 -10.21
C PHE A 48 6.23 -19.42 -9.04
N ARG A 49 7.03 -18.36 -9.23
CA ARG A 49 7.85 -17.76 -8.17
C ARG A 49 6.99 -17.32 -6.98
N GLU A 50 5.91 -16.61 -7.27
CA GLU A 50 5.01 -16.08 -6.24
C GLU A 50 4.21 -17.19 -5.55
N GLY A 51 3.80 -18.22 -6.30
CA GLY A 51 3.18 -19.41 -5.71
C GLY A 51 4.14 -20.17 -4.80
N PHE A 52 5.41 -20.30 -5.20
CA PHE A 52 6.46 -20.90 -4.37
C PHE A 52 6.69 -20.08 -3.09
N TYR A 53 6.77 -18.75 -3.20
CA TYR A 53 6.91 -17.86 -2.04
C TYR A 53 5.71 -17.96 -1.09
N ALA A 54 4.48 -17.99 -1.62
CA ALA A 54 3.27 -18.21 -0.84
C ALA A 54 3.29 -19.56 -0.11
N GLY A 55 3.74 -20.62 -0.79
CA GLY A 55 3.93 -21.94 -0.18
C GLY A 55 4.95 -21.90 0.97
N LEU A 56 6.11 -21.27 0.75
CA LEU A 56 7.12 -21.07 1.80
C LEU A 56 6.57 -20.27 2.98
N GLN A 57 5.75 -19.25 2.73
CA GLN A 57 5.11 -18.45 3.78
C GLN A 57 4.22 -19.33 4.67
N VAL A 58 3.37 -20.17 4.08
CA VAL A 58 2.51 -21.12 4.80
C VAL A 58 3.34 -22.18 5.55
N MET A 59 4.39 -22.72 4.91
CA MET A 59 5.30 -23.67 5.55
C MET A 59 6.00 -23.05 6.75
N PHE A 60 6.46 -21.81 6.64
CA PHE A 60 7.16 -21.10 7.71
C PHE A 60 6.26 -20.89 8.93
N VAL A 61 5.00 -20.49 8.72
CA VAL A 61 4.01 -20.42 9.82
C VAL A 61 3.88 -21.78 10.49
N ASN A 62 3.61 -22.84 9.72
CA ASN A 62 3.45 -24.18 10.29
C ASN A 62 4.69 -24.65 11.06
N LEU A 63 5.90 -24.38 10.56
CA LEU A 63 7.18 -24.74 11.21
C LEU A 63 7.35 -24.06 12.58
N ILE A 64 6.97 -22.78 12.71
CA ILE A 64 7.00 -22.08 14.01
C ILE A 64 6.08 -22.78 15.00
N TYR A 65 4.87 -23.13 14.56
CA TYR A 65 3.84 -23.73 15.41
C TYR A 65 4.03 -25.24 15.67
N LEU A 66 5.06 -25.87 15.09
CA LEU A 66 5.50 -27.21 15.54
C LEU A 66 6.11 -27.18 16.94
N ASN A 67 6.73 -26.05 17.31
CA ASN A 67 7.44 -25.90 18.58
C ASN A 67 6.71 -24.99 19.58
N VAL A 68 5.66 -24.28 19.13
CA VAL A 68 4.92 -23.30 19.94
C VAL A 68 3.42 -23.44 19.70
N LYS A 69 2.62 -23.49 20.77
CA LYS A 69 1.16 -23.63 20.67
C LYS A 69 0.46 -22.33 20.24
N SER A 70 0.96 -21.18 20.70
CA SER A 70 0.46 -19.85 20.34
C SER A 70 1.55 -18.79 20.40
N VAL A 71 1.46 -17.78 19.54
CA VAL A 71 2.32 -16.60 19.58
C VAL A 71 1.47 -15.43 20.08
N GLY A 72 1.55 -15.12 21.37
CA GLY A 72 0.55 -14.28 22.04
C GLY A 72 -0.82 -14.96 21.95
N ASP A 73 -1.82 -14.21 21.48
CA ASP A 73 -3.20 -14.70 21.29
C ASP A 73 -3.44 -15.33 19.91
N TRP A 74 -2.39 -15.49 19.09
CA TRP A 74 -2.52 -15.95 17.71
C TRP A 74 -2.24 -17.46 17.58
N SER A 75 -3.23 -18.20 17.11
CA SER A 75 -3.07 -19.60 16.64
C SER A 75 -2.43 -19.66 15.24
N SER A 76 -1.99 -20.85 14.83
CA SER A 76 -1.37 -21.04 13.50
C SER A 76 -2.30 -20.57 12.37
N ASP A 77 -3.58 -20.97 12.41
CA ASP A 77 -4.53 -20.61 11.36
C ASP A 77 -4.91 -19.12 11.38
N GLN A 78 -4.94 -18.48 12.57
CA GLN A 78 -5.11 -17.03 12.66
C GLN A 78 -3.89 -16.28 12.09
N MET A 79 -2.69 -16.82 12.30
CA MET A 79 -1.46 -16.28 11.72
C MET A 79 -1.45 -16.38 10.19
N LEU A 80 -2.04 -17.43 9.61
CA LEU A 80 -2.27 -17.51 8.16
C LEU A 80 -3.17 -16.37 7.67
N VAL A 81 -4.27 -16.07 8.37
CA VAL A 81 -5.15 -14.94 8.03
C VAL A 81 -4.41 -13.60 8.10
N LEU A 82 -3.59 -13.39 9.14
CA LEU A 82 -2.73 -12.20 9.24
C LEU A 82 -1.75 -12.10 8.08
N MET A 83 -1.02 -13.18 7.81
CA MET A 83 -0.01 -13.22 6.76
C MET A 83 -0.61 -13.03 5.37
N GLY A 84 -1.77 -13.62 5.09
CA GLY A 84 -2.49 -13.40 3.84
C GLY A 84 -2.99 -11.96 3.71
N SER A 85 -3.51 -11.36 4.81
CA SER A 85 -3.92 -9.94 4.84
C SER A 85 -2.74 -9.01 4.56
N TYR A 86 -1.60 -9.27 5.22
CA TYR A 86 -0.32 -8.61 4.94
C TYR A 86 0.08 -8.70 3.47
N THR A 87 0.04 -9.92 2.91
CA THR A 87 0.40 -10.16 1.51
C THR A 87 -0.52 -9.38 0.57
N ILE A 88 -1.83 -9.34 0.84
CA ILE A 88 -2.80 -8.56 0.04
C ILE A 88 -2.47 -7.07 0.09
N VAL A 89 -2.33 -6.47 1.27
CA VAL A 89 -2.13 -5.02 1.40
C VAL A 89 -0.80 -4.58 0.79
N THR A 90 0.28 -5.30 1.10
CA THR A 90 1.61 -4.94 0.61
C THR A 90 1.74 -5.12 -0.89
N ASN A 91 1.29 -6.25 -1.44
CA ASN A 91 1.40 -6.48 -2.88
C ASN A 91 0.40 -5.67 -3.70
N LEU A 92 -0.74 -5.27 -3.12
CA LEU A 92 -1.62 -4.29 -3.76
C LEU A 92 -0.94 -2.91 -3.80
N THR A 93 -0.24 -2.52 -2.74
CA THR A 93 0.59 -1.31 -2.73
C THR A 93 1.68 -1.40 -3.80
N TYR A 94 2.38 -2.54 -3.91
CA TYR A 94 3.42 -2.74 -4.93
C TYR A 94 2.85 -2.75 -6.35
N CYS A 95 1.71 -3.39 -6.57
CA CYS A 95 1.03 -3.38 -7.86
C CYS A 95 0.75 -1.96 -8.33
N LEU A 96 0.24 -1.12 -7.44
CA LEU A 96 -0.19 0.23 -7.77
C LEU A 96 0.96 1.25 -7.87
N PHE A 97 2.00 1.08 -7.04
CA PHE A 97 2.97 2.17 -6.80
C PHE A 97 4.44 1.76 -6.94
N TRP A 98 4.78 0.48 -7.14
CA TRP A 98 6.19 0.06 -7.10
C TRP A 98 7.06 0.74 -8.16
N GLU A 99 6.69 0.62 -9.43
CA GLU A 99 7.46 1.21 -10.55
C GLU A 99 7.50 2.74 -10.47
N THR A 100 6.46 3.37 -9.93
CA THR A 100 6.39 4.82 -9.83
C THR A 100 7.21 5.38 -8.68
N MET A 101 7.17 4.75 -7.51
CA MET A 101 7.95 5.15 -6.34
C MET A 101 9.45 4.93 -6.55
N THR A 102 9.84 3.80 -7.15
CA THR A 102 11.25 3.50 -7.44
C THR A 102 11.80 4.37 -8.57
N GLY A 103 10.95 4.80 -9.52
CA GLY A 103 11.34 5.67 -10.63
C GLY A 103 11.41 7.17 -10.29
N LEU A 104 10.78 7.64 -9.20
CA LEU A 104 10.69 9.08 -8.92
C LEU A 104 12.06 9.73 -8.67
N SER A 105 12.98 9.05 -7.98
CA SER A 105 14.36 9.55 -7.82
C SER A 105 15.04 9.77 -9.17
N SER A 106 14.82 8.87 -10.13
CA SER A 106 15.35 9.00 -11.49
C SER A 106 14.78 10.25 -12.16
N LEU A 107 13.46 10.45 -12.10
CA LEU A 107 12.80 11.63 -12.68
C LEU A 107 13.34 12.95 -12.12
N VAL A 108 13.61 13.00 -10.81
CA VAL A 108 14.20 14.18 -10.15
C VAL A 108 15.62 14.42 -10.64
N ASN A 109 16.46 13.37 -10.61
CA ASN A 109 17.89 13.47 -10.90
C ASN A 109 18.19 13.72 -12.39
N THR A 110 17.34 13.25 -13.31
CA THR A 110 17.52 13.47 -14.76
C THR A 110 16.85 14.75 -15.27
N GLY A 111 16.10 15.47 -14.43
CA GLY A 111 15.32 16.64 -14.84
C GLY A 111 14.00 16.30 -15.58
N GLU A 112 13.71 15.01 -15.82
CA GLU A 112 12.48 14.59 -16.49
C GLU A 112 11.21 14.93 -15.68
N LEU A 113 11.35 15.24 -14.39
CA LEU A 113 10.26 15.72 -13.56
C LEU A 113 9.60 16.99 -14.15
N ASP A 114 10.36 17.87 -14.82
CA ASP A 114 9.82 19.07 -15.46
C ASP A 114 8.76 18.74 -16.52
N LEU A 115 9.03 17.72 -17.35
CA LEU A 115 8.09 17.23 -18.36
C LEU A 115 6.83 16.60 -17.73
N VAL A 116 6.91 16.16 -16.47
CA VAL A 116 5.76 15.68 -15.72
C VAL A 116 4.89 16.84 -15.26
N LEU A 117 5.52 17.87 -14.71
CA LEU A 117 4.85 19.01 -14.08
C LEU A 117 4.19 19.95 -15.09
N THR A 118 4.64 19.96 -16.34
CA THR A 118 4.00 20.72 -17.44
C THR A 118 2.63 20.18 -17.85
N LYS A 119 2.30 18.92 -17.51
CA LYS A 119 1.01 18.33 -17.89
C LYS A 119 -0.11 18.93 -17.03
N PRO A 120 -1.29 19.23 -17.62
CA PRO A 120 -2.40 19.88 -16.91
C PRO A 120 -3.21 18.88 -16.06
N VAL A 121 -2.52 18.21 -15.14
CA VAL A 121 -3.02 17.20 -14.19
C VAL A 121 -2.22 17.37 -12.89
N ASN A 122 -2.81 17.05 -11.75
CA ASN A 122 -2.10 17.08 -10.46
C ASN A 122 -0.77 16.28 -10.53
N GLY A 123 0.34 16.94 -10.18
CA GLY A 123 1.68 16.38 -10.29
C GLY A 123 1.88 15.12 -9.44
N GLN A 124 1.43 15.13 -8.18
CA GLN A 124 1.52 13.97 -7.29
C GLN A 124 0.77 12.76 -7.85
N PHE A 125 -0.47 12.96 -8.30
CA PHE A 125 -1.25 11.90 -8.93
C PHE A 125 -0.48 11.33 -10.13
N LEU A 126 -0.02 12.21 -11.01
CA LEU A 126 0.66 11.81 -12.23
C LEU A 126 1.97 11.08 -11.96
N VAL A 127 2.78 11.48 -10.98
CA VAL A 127 3.99 10.71 -10.62
C VAL A 127 3.63 9.38 -9.97
N SER A 128 2.52 9.30 -9.22
CA SER A 128 2.15 8.09 -8.47
C SER A 128 1.49 7.00 -9.32
N VAL A 129 0.73 7.36 -10.37
CA VAL A 129 -0.11 6.40 -11.12
C VAL A 129 0.34 6.17 -12.58
N ARG A 130 1.59 6.51 -12.89
CA ARG A 130 2.17 6.40 -14.25
C ARG A 130 2.36 4.97 -14.75
N ARG A 131 2.57 4.03 -13.83
CA ARG A 131 2.88 2.63 -14.13
C ARG A 131 2.24 1.74 -13.08
N ILE A 132 1.71 0.62 -13.54
CA ILE A 132 1.12 -0.42 -12.69
C ILE A 132 1.90 -1.70 -12.95
N ALA A 133 2.35 -2.35 -11.88
CA ALA A 133 3.09 -3.60 -11.94
C ALA A 133 2.12 -4.78 -11.74
N PHE A 134 1.46 -5.22 -12.82
CA PHE A 134 0.44 -6.27 -12.76
C PHE A 134 0.98 -7.62 -12.27
N MET A 135 2.29 -7.82 -12.37
CA MET A 135 2.97 -8.99 -11.80
C MET A 135 2.74 -9.15 -10.28
N ASN A 136 2.50 -8.06 -9.55
CA ASN A 136 2.17 -8.10 -8.12
C ASN A 136 0.70 -8.49 -7.84
N LEU A 137 -0.15 -8.68 -8.85
CA LEU A 137 -1.48 -9.25 -8.63
C LEU A 137 -1.42 -10.74 -8.29
N ALA A 138 -0.43 -11.48 -8.78
CA ALA A 138 -0.25 -12.89 -8.42
C ALA A 138 -0.15 -13.11 -6.89
N PRO A 139 0.75 -12.45 -6.15
CA PRO A 139 0.81 -12.60 -4.70
C PRO A 139 -0.45 -12.08 -4.00
N VAL A 140 -1.15 -11.06 -4.53
CA VAL A 140 -2.46 -10.65 -3.99
C VAL A 140 -3.47 -11.81 -4.07
N THR A 141 -3.53 -12.52 -5.20
CA THR A 141 -4.43 -13.68 -5.34
C THR A 141 -4.05 -14.81 -4.38
N PHE A 142 -2.76 -15.12 -4.21
CA PHE A 142 -2.32 -16.10 -3.23
C PHE A 142 -2.62 -15.66 -1.79
N GLY A 143 -2.51 -14.36 -1.48
CA GLY A 143 -2.91 -13.81 -0.19
C GLY A 143 -4.38 -14.07 0.12
N PHE A 144 -5.29 -13.87 -0.85
CA PHE A 144 -6.72 -14.22 -0.68
C PHE A 144 -6.94 -15.72 -0.49
N VAL A 145 -6.18 -16.57 -1.20
CA VAL A 145 -6.23 -18.03 -1.01
C VAL A 145 -5.80 -18.39 0.42
N ILE A 146 -4.71 -17.81 0.92
CA ILE A 146 -4.21 -18.06 2.29
C ILE A 146 -5.22 -17.60 3.34
N VAL A 147 -5.80 -16.40 3.18
CA VAL A 147 -6.85 -15.90 4.08
C VAL A 147 -8.06 -16.84 4.10
N SER A 148 -8.56 -17.21 2.93
CA SER A 148 -9.72 -18.10 2.80
C SER A 148 -9.44 -19.47 3.42
N TYR A 149 -8.23 -20.00 3.20
CA TYR A 149 -7.78 -21.25 3.80
C TYR A 149 -7.74 -21.15 5.34
N GLY A 150 -7.13 -20.10 5.90
CA GLY A 150 -7.09 -19.88 7.36
C GLY A 150 -8.48 -19.78 7.99
N ILE A 151 -9.40 -19.01 7.38
CA ILE A 151 -10.80 -18.88 7.85
C ILE A 151 -11.52 -20.22 7.84
N SER A 152 -11.37 -21.00 6.76
CA SER A 152 -12.01 -22.31 6.63
C SER A 152 -11.55 -23.29 7.71
N ARG A 153 -10.26 -23.28 8.08
CA ARG A 153 -9.72 -24.13 9.16
C ARG A 153 -10.17 -23.71 10.55
N LEU A 154 -10.35 -22.41 10.77
CA LEU A 154 -10.87 -21.87 12.03
C LEU A 154 -12.37 -22.11 12.20
N GLY A 155 -13.08 -22.52 11.14
CA GLY A 155 -14.54 -22.70 11.17
C GLY A 155 -15.30 -21.37 11.36
N VAL A 156 -14.65 -20.24 11.10
CA VAL A 156 -15.25 -18.91 11.22
C VAL A 156 -16.09 -18.63 9.96
N GLN A 157 -17.28 -18.06 10.14
CA GLN A 157 -18.14 -17.60 9.06
C GLN A 157 -18.30 -16.08 9.16
N PRO A 158 -17.42 -15.29 8.51
CA PRO A 158 -17.49 -13.84 8.59
C PRO A 158 -18.80 -13.34 8.00
N GLY A 159 -19.48 -12.44 8.72
CA GLY A 159 -20.67 -11.77 8.22
C GLY A 159 -20.34 -10.76 7.12
N LEU A 160 -21.36 -10.25 6.44
CA LEU A 160 -21.18 -9.22 5.41
C LEU A 160 -20.46 -7.97 5.96
N ALA A 161 -20.76 -7.58 7.20
CA ALA A 161 -20.11 -6.45 7.87
C ALA A 161 -18.61 -6.69 8.09
N ASP A 162 -18.21 -7.90 8.47
CA ASP A 162 -16.80 -8.27 8.70
C ASP A 162 -16.01 -8.25 7.40
N ILE A 163 -16.60 -8.77 6.32
CA ILE A 163 -16.01 -8.76 4.98
C ILE A 163 -15.85 -7.32 4.47
N LEU A 164 -16.89 -6.50 4.57
CA LEU A 164 -16.82 -5.09 4.14
C LEU A 164 -15.83 -4.29 5.00
N GLY A 165 -15.84 -4.48 6.31
CA GLY A 165 -14.89 -3.87 7.24
C GLY A 165 -13.45 -4.27 6.91
N TYR A 166 -13.21 -5.55 6.65
CA TYR A 166 -11.91 -6.07 6.21
C TYR A 166 -11.43 -5.40 4.92
N LEU A 167 -12.27 -5.30 3.89
CA LEU A 167 -11.91 -4.68 2.62
C LEU A 167 -11.59 -3.18 2.78
N VAL A 168 -12.38 -2.46 3.58
CA VAL A 168 -12.11 -1.05 3.89
C VAL A 168 -10.79 -0.88 4.65
N LEU A 169 -10.53 -1.73 5.64
CA LEU A 169 -9.27 -1.71 6.39
C LEU A 169 -8.07 -2.03 5.51
N CYS A 170 -8.16 -3.01 4.60
CA CYS A 170 -7.14 -3.28 3.59
C CYS A 170 -6.89 -2.07 2.69
N GLY A 171 -7.95 -1.39 2.24
CA GLY A 171 -7.84 -0.15 1.47
C GLY A 171 -7.15 0.99 2.24
N CYS A 172 -7.47 1.14 3.54
CA CYS A 172 -6.77 2.07 4.42
C CYS A 172 -5.29 1.70 4.58
N GLY A 173 -4.99 0.41 4.75
CA GLY A 173 -3.62 -0.11 4.80
C GLY A 173 -2.81 0.24 3.54
N VAL A 174 -3.40 0.08 2.36
CA VAL A 174 -2.76 0.48 1.09
C VAL A 174 -2.51 1.99 1.05
N ALA A 175 -3.47 2.81 1.45
CA ALA A 175 -3.33 4.27 1.47
C ALA A 175 -2.24 4.74 2.44
N LEU A 176 -2.14 4.10 3.61
CA LEU A 176 -1.11 4.37 4.61
C LEU A 176 0.27 3.96 4.13
N CYS A 177 0.40 2.76 3.55
CA CYS A 177 1.64 2.28 2.93
C CYS A 177 2.09 3.21 1.79
N TYR A 178 1.16 3.65 0.94
CA TYR A 178 1.44 4.64 -0.10
C TYR A 178 1.95 5.96 0.50
N ALA A 179 1.23 6.54 1.46
CA ALA A 179 1.60 7.83 2.03
C ALA A 179 2.97 7.78 2.71
N MET A 180 3.25 6.70 3.42
CA MET A 180 4.54 6.45 4.04
C MET A 180 5.65 6.33 3.00
N TRP A 181 5.49 5.44 2.02
CA TRP A 181 6.51 5.21 1.00
C TRP A 181 6.77 6.46 0.18
N PHE A 182 5.71 7.11 -0.31
CA PHE A 182 5.82 8.34 -1.09
C PHE A 182 6.58 9.41 -0.30
N SER A 183 6.26 9.61 0.99
CA SER A 183 6.97 10.58 1.84
C SER A 183 8.46 10.27 1.97
N SER A 184 8.84 8.99 2.10
CA SER A 184 10.24 8.57 2.08
C SER A 184 10.93 8.88 0.75
N VAL A 185 10.20 8.71 -0.37
CA VAL A 185 10.71 9.02 -1.72
C VAL A 185 10.98 10.51 -1.89
N LEU A 186 10.16 11.36 -1.30
CA LEU A 186 10.34 12.82 -1.39
C LEU A 186 11.63 13.32 -0.75
N LEU A 187 12.26 12.54 0.14
CA LEU A 187 13.54 12.94 0.71
C LEU A 187 14.63 13.17 -0.38
N VAL A 188 14.45 12.63 -1.60
CA VAL A 188 15.38 12.84 -2.72
C VAL A 188 15.53 14.30 -3.13
N PHE A 189 14.48 15.11 -2.93
CA PHE A 189 14.50 16.55 -3.23
C PHE A 189 15.49 17.33 -2.35
N TRP A 190 15.80 16.82 -1.15
CA TRP A 190 16.76 17.44 -0.24
C TRP A 190 18.13 16.76 -0.26
N THR A 191 18.18 15.44 -0.46
CA THR A 191 19.42 14.67 -0.35
C THR A 191 20.15 14.49 -1.69
N GLY A 192 19.47 14.67 -2.83
CA GLY A 192 20.03 14.58 -4.18
C GLY A 192 20.55 13.19 -4.61
N ARG A 193 20.68 12.22 -3.69
CA ARG A 193 21.24 10.89 -3.96
C ARG A 193 20.57 9.81 -3.12
N MET A 194 19.33 9.45 -3.49
CA MET A 194 18.75 8.18 -3.03
C MET A 194 18.43 7.28 -4.20
N GLN A 195 19.33 6.33 -4.43
CA GLN A 195 19.19 5.31 -5.47
C GLN A 195 18.35 4.11 -5.02
N ASN A 196 18.18 3.88 -3.71
CA ASN A 196 17.41 2.74 -3.20
C ASN A 196 16.46 3.13 -2.06
N ILE A 197 15.41 3.88 -2.39
CA ILE A 197 14.41 4.31 -1.39
C ILE A 197 13.58 3.13 -0.87
N ALA A 198 13.45 2.07 -1.66
CA ALA A 198 12.83 0.82 -1.21
C ALA A 198 13.51 0.25 0.05
N ALA A 199 14.83 0.48 0.22
CA ALA A 199 15.58 0.05 1.41
C ALA A 199 15.09 0.69 2.73
N VAL A 200 14.35 1.79 2.68
CA VAL A 200 13.73 2.40 3.87
C VAL A 200 12.34 1.83 4.12
N PHE A 201 11.57 1.61 3.05
CA PHE A 201 10.16 1.20 3.16
C PHE A 201 10.00 -0.30 3.48
N GLU A 202 10.72 -1.17 2.76
CA GLU A 202 10.49 -2.62 2.84
C GLU A 202 10.77 -3.21 4.23
N PRO A 203 11.87 -2.88 4.93
CA PRO A 203 12.11 -3.43 6.26
C PRO A 203 11.02 -3.00 7.24
N VAL A 204 10.57 -1.74 7.15
CA VAL A 204 9.56 -1.19 8.04
C VAL A 204 8.20 -1.84 7.78
N VAL A 205 7.76 -1.95 6.52
CA VAL A 205 6.48 -2.60 6.21
C VAL A 205 6.51 -4.09 6.54
N SER A 206 7.65 -4.78 6.38
CA SER A 206 7.78 -6.21 6.67
C SER A 206 7.45 -6.58 8.13
N MET A 207 7.62 -5.63 9.05
CA MET A 207 7.28 -5.82 10.46
C MET A 207 5.76 -5.99 10.69
N ALA A 208 4.90 -5.59 9.74
CA ALA A 208 3.47 -5.84 9.80
C ALA A 208 3.09 -7.32 9.69
N ARG A 209 4.05 -8.21 9.35
CA ARG A 209 3.90 -9.67 9.43
C ARG A 209 3.87 -10.17 10.87
N VAL A 210 4.37 -9.38 11.82
CA VAL A 210 4.37 -9.72 13.24
C VAL A 210 3.10 -9.13 13.88
N PRO A 211 2.30 -9.93 14.61
CA PRO A 211 1.13 -9.41 15.28
C PRO A 211 1.48 -8.32 16.29
N THR A 212 0.74 -7.21 16.28
CA THR A 212 1.02 -6.07 17.16
C THR A 212 0.93 -6.40 18.65
N ASP A 213 0.26 -7.49 19.02
CA ASP A 213 0.13 -7.94 20.42
C ASP A 213 1.44 -8.50 20.98
N VAL A 214 2.34 -8.94 20.10
CA VAL A 214 3.70 -9.38 20.48
C VAL A 214 4.57 -8.17 20.82
N LEU A 215 4.25 -7.00 20.27
CA LEU A 215 4.96 -5.75 20.55
C LEU A 215 4.54 -5.22 21.93
N ARG A 216 5.52 -4.80 22.74
CA ARG A 216 5.30 -4.27 24.08
C ARG A 216 5.59 -2.77 24.16
N GLY A 217 4.83 -2.09 25.03
CA GLY A 217 5.12 -0.71 25.45
C GLY A 217 5.07 0.32 24.30
N PRO A 218 6.01 1.29 24.26
CA PRO A 218 6.01 2.38 23.28
C PRO A 218 6.08 1.93 21.82
N ILE A 219 6.69 0.77 21.54
CA ILE A 219 6.83 0.24 20.18
C ILE A 219 5.45 -0.11 19.60
N ARG A 220 4.57 -0.74 20.39
CA ARG A 220 3.19 -1.05 19.96
C ARG A 220 2.41 0.22 19.62
N LEU A 221 2.56 1.27 20.42
CA LEU A 221 1.92 2.56 20.19
C LEU A 221 2.46 3.22 18.92
N ALA A 222 3.78 3.21 18.71
CA ALA A 222 4.38 3.75 17.49
C ALA A 222 3.86 3.04 16.23
N PHE A 223 3.74 1.71 16.25
CA PHE A 223 3.27 0.90 15.11
C PHE A 223 1.75 0.99 14.85
N THR A 224 0.99 1.50 15.81
CA THR A 224 -0.46 1.69 15.66
C THR A 224 -0.80 3.12 15.32
N PHE A 225 -0.13 4.10 15.93
CA PHE A 225 -0.49 5.52 15.87
C PHE A 225 0.47 6.39 15.05
N VAL A 226 1.76 6.03 14.97
CA VAL A 226 2.78 6.86 14.32
C VAL A 226 3.09 6.35 12.91
N ILE A 227 3.40 5.08 12.78
CA ILE A 227 3.60 4.37 11.52
C ILE A 227 2.54 3.28 11.50
N PRO A 228 1.31 3.56 11.03
CA PRO A 228 0.14 2.70 11.20
C PRO A 228 0.22 1.41 10.35
N LEU A 229 1.25 0.61 10.59
CA LEU A 229 1.56 -0.67 9.95
C LEU A 229 0.66 -1.78 10.44
N ALA A 230 0.06 -1.62 11.63
CA ALA A 230 -0.97 -2.51 12.14
C ALA A 230 -2.11 -2.73 11.11
N PHE A 231 -2.42 -1.70 10.32
CA PHE A 231 -3.45 -1.72 9.28
C PHE A 231 -3.02 -2.43 8.00
N ALA A 232 -1.73 -2.76 7.87
CA ALA A 232 -1.25 -3.58 6.77
C ALA A 232 -1.45 -5.08 7.00
N GLY A 233 -1.69 -5.54 8.23
CA GLY A 233 -1.85 -6.98 8.50
C GLY A 233 -2.78 -7.29 9.67
N THR A 234 -2.36 -6.95 10.89
CA THR A 234 -3.04 -7.37 12.13
C THR A 234 -4.49 -6.88 12.25
N VAL A 235 -4.74 -5.60 11.98
CA VAL A 235 -6.07 -5.00 12.16
C VAL A 235 -7.10 -5.53 11.17
N PRO A 236 -6.85 -5.58 9.85
CA PRO A 236 -7.75 -6.24 8.91
C PRO A 236 -8.03 -7.70 9.30
N ALA A 237 -6.99 -8.47 9.64
CA ALA A 237 -7.14 -9.87 10.01
C ALA A 237 -8.06 -10.05 11.24
N ARG A 238 -7.89 -9.21 12.28
CA ARG A 238 -8.76 -9.25 13.46
C ARG A 238 -10.20 -8.90 13.15
N ALA A 239 -10.43 -7.89 12.32
CA ALA A 239 -11.78 -7.53 11.89
C ALA A 239 -12.46 -8.68 11.15
N LEU A 240 -11.73 -9.35 10.25
CA LEU A 240 -12.26 -10.50 9.50
C LEU A 240 -12.53 -11.73 10.39
N LEU A 241 -11.75 -11.89 11.46
CA LEU A 241 -11.93 -12.94 12.46
C LEU A 241 -13.04 -12.62 13.50
N GLY A 242 -13.70 -11.46 13.40
CA GLY A 242 -14.76 -11.05 14.34
C GLY A 242 -14.25 -10.64 15.74
N VAL A 243 -12.94 -10.47 15.91
CA VAL A 243 -12.30 -10.09 17.18
C VAL A 243 -11.66 -8.70 17.13
N GLY A 244 -11.99 -7.90 16.11
CA GLY A 244 -11.51 -6.54 15.94
C GLY A 244 -12.27 -5.53 16.81
N GLU A 245 -11.57 -4.56 17.38
CA GLU A 245 -12.22 -3.45 18.09
C GLU A 245 -12.88 -2.47 17.12
N THR A 246 -14.09 -2.02 17.45
CA THR A 246 -14.94 -1.21 16.55
C THR A 246 -14.32 0.15 16.20
N TRP A 247 -13.46 0.71 17.06
CA TRP A 247 -12.81 1.99 16.83
C TRP A 247 -11.70 1.93 15.78
N HIS A 248 -11.16 0.75 15.47
CA HIS A 248 -10.09 0.61 14.49
C HIS A 248 -10.51 1.07 13.10
N LEU A 249 -11.76 0.80 12.69
CA LEU A 249 -12.28 1.17 11.37
C LEU A 249 -12.34 2.71 11.16
N PRO A 250 -13.03 3.49 12.01
CA PRO A 250 -13.05 4.95 11.85
C PRO A 250 -11.65 5.55 12.03
N PHE A 251 -10.82 5.01 12.94
CA PHE A 251 -9.45 5.47 13.08
C PHE A 251 -8.62 5.23 11.81
N ALA A 252 -8.72 4.04 11.20
CA ALA A 252 -8.01 3.71 9.97
C ALA A 252 -8.35 4.69 8.83
N ILE A 253 -9.64 5.02 8.70
CA ILE A 253 -10.13 5.96 7.68
C ILE A 253 -9.54 7.34 7.92
N VAL A 254 -9.63 7.86 9.15
CA VAL A 254 -9.10 9.19 9.51
C VAL A 254 -7.58 9.22 9.33
N ALA A 255 -6.86 8.19 9.78
CA ALA A 255 -5.42 8.07 9.63
C ALA A 255 -5.00 8.01 8.16
N ALA A 256 -5.70 7.22 7.33
CA ALA A 256 -5.44 7.13 5.89
C ALA A 256 -5.64 8.47 5.18
N ILE A 257 -6.76 9.15 5.44
CA ILE A 257 -7.04 10.48 4.87
C ILE A 257 -5.97 11.47 5.33
N GLY A 258 -5.67 11.50 6.64
CA GLY A 258 -4.66 12.40 7.21
C GLY A 258 -3.26 12.16 6.63
N ALA A 259 -2.85 10.90 6.47
CA ALA A 259 -1.55 10.54 5.92
C ALA A 259 -1.43 10.92 4.42
N VAL A 260 -2.46 10.65 3.62
CA VAL A 260 -2.47 11.06 2.20
C VAL A 260 -2.47 12.58 2.06
N PHE A 261 -3.20 13.28 2.92
CA PHE A 261 -3.17 14.74 2.97
C PHE A 261 -1.80 15.28 3.38
N ALA A 262 -1.17 14.70 4.41
CA ALA A 262 0.17 15.07 4.86
C ALA A 262 1.21 14.82 3.76
N SER A 263 1.13 13.69 3.04
CA SER A 263 2.04 13.37 1.94
C SER A 263 1.88 14.36 0.77
N ASN A 264 0.66 14.84 0.51
CA ASN A 264 0.42 15.92 -0.46
C ASN A 264 1.05 17.25 -0.02
N ARG A 265 0.96 17.60 1.26
CA ARG A 265 1.62 18.81 1.79
C ARG A 265 3.14 18.69 1.70
N LEU A 266 3.69 17.53 1.99
CA LEU A 266 5.11 17.26 1.85
C LEU A 266 5.56 17.35 0.39
N TRP A 267 4.78 16.82 -0.56
CA TRP A 267 5.02 16.97 -2.00
C TRP A 267 5.10 18.44 -2.41
N ASN A 268 4.12 19.25 -2.02
CA ASN A 268 4.12 20.68 -2.36
C ASN A 268 5.30 21.43 -1.72
N ARG A 269 5.81 20.97 -0.57
CA ARG A 269 7.02 21.51 0.04
C ARG A 269 8.26 21.07 -0.73
N ALA A 270 8.37 19.79 -1.08
CA ALA A 270 9.48 19.23 -1.85
C ALA A 270 9.64 19.94 -3.20
N LEU A 271 8.53 20.22 -3.89
CA LEU A 271 8.53 20.96 -5.16
C LEU A 271 9.09 22.39 -5.07
N ARG A 272 9.07 23.03 -3.89
CA ARG A 272 9.65 24.38 -3.72
C ARG A 272 11.17 24.35 -3.64
N GLU A 273 11.72 23.20 -3.22
CA GLU A 273 13.16 22.96 -3.09
C GLU A 273 13.73 22.32 -4.36
N TYR A 274 12.86 22.01 -5.34
CA TYR A 274 13.27 21.40 -6.58
C TYR A 274 13.99 22.41 -7.48
N SER A 275 15.30 22.22 -7.63
CA SER A 275 16.12 22.87 -8.65
C SER A 275 16.31 21.94 -9.84
N SER A 276 15.84 22.34 -11.02
CA SER A 276 15.98 21.54 -12.24
C SER A 276 17.45 21.27 -12.55
N ALA A 277 17.76 20.04 -12.98
CA ALA A 277 19.11 19.62 -13.35
C ALA A 277 19.63 20.31 -14.64
N SER A 278 18.78 21.06 -15.36
CA SER A 278 19.15 21.74 -16.62
C SER A 278 19.38 23.26 -16.49
N SER A 279 19.60 23.78 -15.28
CA SER A 279 19.87 25.21 -15.02
C SER A 279 21.33 25.48 -14.70
#